data_AF-A0A7C8MSG7-F1
#
_entry.id   AF-A0A7C8MSG7-F1
#
_cell.length_a   1.000
_cell.length_b   1.000
_cell.length_c   1.000
_cell.angle_alpha   90.00
_cell.angle_beta   90.00
_cell.angle_gamma   90.00
#
_symmetry.space_group_name_H-M   'P 1'
#
loop_
_entity.id
_entity.type
_entity.pdbx_description
1 polymer ?
#
loop_
_entity_poly.entity_id
_entity_poly.type
_entity_poly.pdbx_seq_one_letter_code
_entity_poly.pdbx_strand_id
1 'polypeptide(L)'
;MDPSFWEATTRHQAPKSKKGKATNSVERQFRKNPFAWALATSIRQCTATKTRLPTFFLQDFNLIAHPETRKPWWVPRSLAWDEPAESQQETIASEGQANVETGPEPGVSEHNPSTEPPNVIQSKHAKPYGPSAYVCARQDLISAINKTGSGYGQHSRRLFGGCSSRFVRLAGKAVWREDMNSVILDRMRQEIVKDLIYLSRLCTEDSRHYIVKCHGWDDVRHKRQGAVLWFEGGSEHDDATKSEIQPGPLATYDIHNAGATTSVVVHNIPMLLGAKNTAEVKEKSAALGDGSLFMLAGRRTTNLQVKLWRLQGYMAEY
;
A
#
# COMPACT_ATOMS: atom_id res chain seq x y z
N MET A 1 35.14 -33.71 -0.04
CA MET A 1 34.31 -32.85 0.83
C MET A 1 32.86 -33.30 0.69
N ASP A 2 32.10 -33.30 1.77
CA ASP A 2 30.70 -33.76 1.80
C ASP A 2 29.75 -32.68 1.21
N PRO A 3 29.03 -32.97 0.11
CA PRO A 3 28.09 -32.03 -0.49
C PRO A 3 26.92 -31.65 0.43
N SER A 4 26.55 -32.50 1.40
CA SER A 4 25.48 -32.20 2.36
C SER A 4 25.83 -31.05 3.30
N PHE A 5 27.12 -30.90 3.64
CA PHE A 5 27.64 -29.81 4.47
C PHE A 5 27.49 -28.45 3.77
N TRP A 6 27.80 -28.38 2.47
CA TRP A 6 27.64 -27.17 1.67
C TRP A 6 26.18 -26.81 1.45
N GLU A 7 25.30 -27.79 1.24
CA GLU A 7 23.86 -27.56 1.15
C GLU A 7 23.29 -27.00 2.46
N ALA A 8 23.66 -27.57 3.61
CA ALA A 8 23.22 -27.09 4.91
C ALA A 8 23.69 -25.65 5.20
N THR A 9 24.91 -25.31 4.80
CA THR A 9 25.49 -23.98 5.04
C THR A 9 24.92 -22.92 4.10
N THR A 10 24.63 -23.28 2.84
CA THR A 10 24.13 -22.33 1.82
C THR A 10 22.60 -22.23 1.79
N ARG A 11 21.86 -23.20 2.33
CA ARG A 11 20.37 -23.21 2.34
C ARG A 11 19.74 -21.95 2.94
N HIS A 12 20.38 -21.32 3.93
CA HIS A 12 19.89 -20.08 4.54
C HIS A 12 20.23 -18.81 3.76
N GLN A 13 21.21 -18.88 2.85
CA GLN A 13 21.62 -17.78 1.98
C GLN A 13 20.80 -17.77 0.68
N ALA A 14 20.33 -18.93 0.24
CA ALA A 14 19.46 -19.05 -0.92
C ALA A 14 18.13 -18.29 -0.66
N PRO A 15 17.65 -17.51 -1.65
CA PRO A 15 16.31 -16.93 -1.58
C PRO A 15 15.27 -18.01 -1.36
N LYS A 16 14.30 -17.75 -0.47
CA LYS A 16 13.15 -18.66 -0.30
C LYS A 16 12.48 -18.87 -1.66
N SER A 17 12.07 -20.11 -1.94
CA SER A 17 11.34 -20.45 -3.15
C SER A 17 10.09 -19.57 -3.31
N LYS A 18 9.75 -19.26 -4.56
CA LYS A 18 8.55 -18.47 -4.88
C LYS A 18 7.32 -19.21 -4.33
N LYS A 19 6.35 -18.44 -3.80
CA LYS A 19 5.11 -19.01 -3.26
C LYS A 19 4.36 -19.74 -4.36
N GLY A 20 3.99 -21.00 -4.12
CA GLY A 20 3.19 -21.81 -5.04
C GLY A 20 1.72 -21.34 -5.15
N LYS A 21 0.95 -22.02 -6.01
CA LYS A 21 -0.52 -21.84 -6.08
C LYS A 21 -1.16 -22.31 -4.77
N ALA A 22 -2.31 -21.73 -4.44
CA ALA A 22 -3.03 -22.10 -3.22
C ALA A 22 -3.56 -23.52 -3.34
N THR A 23 -3.26 -24.37 -2.37
CA THR A 23 -3.61 -25.80 -2.45
C THR A 23 -4.97 -26.08 -1.82
N ASN A 24 -5.29 -25.47 -0.68
CA ASN A 24 -6.53 -25.73 0.06
C ASN A 24 -7.53 -24.56 0.02
N SER A 25 -8.77 -24.82 0.48
CA SER A 25 -9.85 -23.82 0.48
C SER A 25 -9.55 -22.64 1.40
N VAL A 26 -9.02 -22.93 2.60
CA VAL A 26 -8.67 -21.94 3.61
C VAL A 26 -7.60 -20.98 3.08
N GLU A 27 -6.53 -21.48 2.48
CA GLU A 27 -5.48 -20.65 1.88
C GLU A 27 -6.04 -19.78 0.76
N ARG A 28 -6.97 -20.29 -0.06
CA ARG A 28 -7.66 -19.48 -1.08
C ARG A 28 -8.46 -18.36 -0.45
N GLN A 29 -9.13 -18.58 0.68
CA GLN A 29 -9.85 -17.54 1.42
C GLN A 29 -8.90 -16.50 2.04
N PHE A 30 -7.83 -16.94 2.71
CA PHE A 30 -6.80 -16.05 3.27
C PHE A 30 -6.13 -15.19 2.20
N ARG A 31 -5.83 -15.77 1.03
CA ARG A 31 -5.25 -15.02 -0.10
C ARG A 31 -6.19 -14.00 -0.72
N LYS A 32 -7.51 -14.13 -0.53
CA LYS A 32 -8.52 -13.15 -0.99
C LYS A 32 -8.78 -12.04 0.03
N ASN A 33 -8.54 -12.31 1.31
CA ASN A 33 -8.88 -11.37 2.39
C ASN A 33 -7.79 -10.27 2.53
N PRO A 34 -8.12 -8.98 2.30
CA PRO A 34 -7.17 -7.88 2.44
C PRO A 34 -6.65 -7.70 3.88
N PHE A 35 -7.48 -7.99 4.90
CA PHE A 35 -7.10 -7.90 6.31
C PHE A 35 -6.05 -8.95 6.67
N ALA A 36 -6.21 -10.17 6.15
CA ALA A 36 -5.21 -11.22 6.32
C ALA A 36 -3.86 -10.83 5.71
N TRP A 37 -3.85 -10.14 4.56
CA TRP A 37 -2.60 -9.68 3.93
C TRP A 37 -1.86 -8.68 4.80
N ALA A 38 -2.57 -7.70 5.37
CA ALA A 38 -2.00 -6.72 6.27
C ALA A 38 -1.38 -7.36 7.53
N LEU A 39 -2.12 -8.27 8.17
CA LEU A 39 -1.67 -8.97 9.38
C LEU A 39 -0.51 -9.91 9.11
N ALA A 40 -0.44 -10.51 7.91
CA ALA A 40 0.64 -11.39 7.50
C ALA A 40 1.95 -10.65 7.14
N THR A 41 1.95 -9.31 7.15
CA THR A 41 3.19 -8.55 6.94
C THR A 41 4.18 -8.75 8.08
N SER A 42 5.47 -8.52 7.82
CA SER A 42 6.51 -8.77 8.83
C SER A 42 6.30 -7.90 10.07
N ILE A 43 6.51 -8.47 11.26
CA ILE A 43 6.44 -7.69 12.50
C ILE A 43 7.71 -6.83 12.64
N ARG A 44 7.53 -5.55 12.94
CA ARG A 44 8.59 -4.58 13.24
C ARG A 44 8.22 -3.78 14.48
N GLN A 45 9.23 -3.17 15.10
CA GLN A 45 9.04 -2.33 16.27
C GLN A 45 8.91 -0.86 15.84
N CYS A 46 7.86 -0.19 16.30
CA CYS A 46 7.73 1.25 16.22
C CYS A 46 8.82 1.90 17.08
N THR A 47 9.63 2.76 16.47
CA THR A 47 10.77 3.39 17.14
C THR A 47 10.34 4.44 18.17
N ALA A 48 9.15 5.05 17.99
CA ALA A 48 8.55 6.03 18.90
C ALA A 48 7.88 5.38 20.10
N THR A 49 6.91 4.50 19.87
CA THR A 49 6.08 3.91 20.93
C THR A 49 6.61 2.57 21.46
N LYS A 50 7.65 2.01 20.85
CA LYS A 50 8.22 0.69 21.16
C LYS A 50 7.28 -0.50 20.95
N THR A 51 6.07 -0.27 20.44
CA THR A 51 5.11 -1.32 20.12
C THR A 51 5.56 -2.16 18.93
N ARG A 52 5.30 -3.46 18.95
CA ARG A 52 5.62 -4.38 17.84
C ARG A 52 4.36 -4.65 17.04
N LEU A 53 4.35 -4.25 15.77
CA LEU A 53 3.20 -4.35 14.89
C LEU A 53 3.63 -4.89 13.52
N PRO A 54 2.74 -5.55 12.77
CA PRO A 54 2.94 -5.80 11.34
C PRO A 54 3.29 -4.49 10.61
N THR A 55 4.21 -4.55 9.64
CA THR A 55 4.66 -3.37 8.88
C THR A 55 3.53 -2.62 8.18
N PHE A 56 2.41 -3.28 7.91
CA PHE A 56 1.22 -2.61 7.39
C PHE A 56 0.75 -1.43 8.27
N PHE A 57 0.84 -1.56 9.59
CA PHE A 57 0.42 -0.51 10.54
C PHE A 57 1.53 0.49 10.86
N LEU A 58 2.65 0.43 10.15
CA LEU A 58 3.82 1.26 10.38
C LEU A 58 4.13 2.07 9.12
N GLN A 59 4.39 3.35 9.30
CA GLN A 59 5.00 4.18 8.27
C GLN A 59 6.52 3.98 8.30
N ASP A 60 7.08 3.64 7.15
CA ASP A 60 8.50 3.50 6.95
C ASP A 60 9.14 4.81 6.46
N PHE A 61 10.33 5.07 6.98
CA PHE A 61 11.13 6.24 6.66
C PHE A 61 12.55 5.84 6.30
N ASN A 62 13.06 6.47 5.24
CA ASN A 62 14.46 6.34 4.83
C ASN A 62 15.12 7.71 4.79
N LEU A 63 16.46 7.69 4.85
CA LEU A 63 17.27 8.87 4.58
C LEU A 63 17.67 8.89 3.11
N ILE A 64 17.46 10.03 2.47
CA ILE A 64 18.01 10.34 1.15
C ILE A 64 18.85 11.61 1.24
N ALA A 65 19.78 11.80 0.31
CA ALA A 65 20.42 13.10 0.15
C ALA A 65 19.47 14.05 -0.56
N HIS A 66 19.28 15.25 -0.01
CA HIS A 66 18.54 16.30 -0.71
C HIS A 66 19.25 16.65 -2.03
N PRO A 67 18.53 16.79 -3.16
CA PRO A 67 19.15 16.98 -4.47
C PRO A 67 20.06 18.22 -4.53
N GLU A 68 19.62 19.34 -3.96
CA GLU A 68 20.38 20.59 -4.00
C GLU A 68 21.37 20.71 -2.82
N THR A 69 20.86 20.68 -1.59
CA THR A 69 21.67 20.90 -0.38
C THR A 69 22.56 19.72 0.02
N ARG A 70 22.38 18.51 -0.55
CA ARG A 70 23.04 17.24 -0.17
C ARG A 70 22.91 16.85 1.31
N LYS A 71 22.09 17.55 2.09
CA LYS A 71 21.82 17.21 3.49
C LYS A 71 20.94 15.96 3.57
N PRO A 72 21.10 15.12 4.61
CA PRO A 72 20.23 13.97 4.80
C PRO A 72 18.80 14.41 5.09
N TRP A 73 17.82 13.83 4.40
CA TRP A 73 16.40 14.13 4.53
C TRP A 73 15.61 12.88 4.80
N TRP A 74 14.69 12.96 5.76
CA TRP A 74 13.70 11.90 5.99
C TRP A 74 12.63 11.92 4.92
N VAL A 75 12.35 10.75 4.35
CA VAL A 75 11.33 10.56 3.32
C VAL A 75 10.50 9.31 3.63
N PRO A 76 9.16 9.38 3.49
CA PRO A 76 8.29 8.22 3.66
C PRO A 76 8.52 7.24 2.50
N ARG A 77 9.26 6.16 2.77
CA ARG A 77 9.80 5.28 1.73
C ARG A 77 8.69 4.65 0.89
N SER A 78 7.68 4.06 1.52
CA SER A 78 6.58 3.38 0.83
C SER A 78 5.70 4.30 -0.02
N LEU A 79 5.82 5.63 0.12
CA LEU A 79 5.01 6.62 -0.62
C LEU A 79 5.87 7.46 -1.58
N ALA A 80 7.19 7.28 -1.57
CA ALA A 80 8.10 8.10 -2.36
C ALA A 80 8.31 7.57 -3.78
N TRP A 81 8.03 6.27 -4.02
CA TRP A 81 8.43 5.57 -5.25
C TRP A 81 7.42 4.56 -5.78
N ASP A 82 6.12 4.82 -5.65
CA ASP A 82 5.10 3.96 -6.25
C ASP A 82 4.79 4.39 -7.70
N GLU A 83 5.22 3.55 -8.66
CA GLU A 83 4.70 3.55 -10.04
C GLU A 83 3.33 2.85 -10.10
N PRO A 84 2.46 3.21 -11.06
CA PRO A 84 1.19 2.53 -11.29
C PRO A 84 1.40 1.03 -11.55
N ALA A 85 0.42 0.22 -11.12
CA ALA A 85 0.45 -1.24 -11.06
C ALA A 85 0.42 -1.96 -12.44
N GLU A 86 1.11 -1.43 -13.44
CA GLU A 86 1.28 -2.05 -14.77
C GLU A 86 2.35 -3.15 -14.73
N SER A 87 3.42 -2.97 -13.93
CA SER A 87 4.62 -3.82 -14.00
C SER A 87 4.61 -5.10 -13.14
N GLN A 88 3.59 -5.34 -12.32
CA GLN A 88 3.55 -6.52 -11.43
C GLN A 88 2.78 -7.74 -11.97
N GLN A 89 2.18 -7.67 -13.17
CA GLN A 89 1.38 -8.78 -13.70
C GLN A 89 1.77 -9.31 -15.09
N GLU A 90 2.63 -8.63 -15.85
CA GLU A 90 3.16 -9.20 -17.10
C GLU A 90 4.04 -10.45 -16.86
N THR A 91 4.66 -10.55 -15.68
CA THR A 91 5.49 -11.72 -15.32
C THR A 91 4.70 -13.00 -15.05
N ILE A 92 3.36 -12.95 -14.93
CA ILE A 92 2.53 -14.15 -14.70
C ILE A 92 1.87 -14.65 -15.99
N ALA A 93 1.74 -13.78 -17.01
CA ALA A 93 1.12 -14.14 -18.28
C ALA A 93 2.14 -14.66 -19.34
N SER A 94 3.43 -14.44 -19.14
CA SER A 94 4.49 -14.75 -20.13
C SER A 94 5.15 -16.13 -19.99
N GLU A 95 4.84 -16.95 -18.97
CA GLU A 95 5.43 -18.30 -18.80
C GLU A 95 4.61 -19.41 -19.50
N GLY A 96 4.00 -19.08 -20.64
CA GLY A 96 3.08 -19.97 -21.35
C GLY A 96 3.28 -19.99 -22.86
N GLN A 97 4.51 -20.11 -23.35
CA GLN A 97 4.86 -20.69 -24.66
C GLN A 97 6.36 -20.49 -24.97
N ALA A 98 7.12 -21.58 -24.94
CA ALA A 98 8.16 -21.94 -25.93
C ALA A 98 9.08 -23.01 -25.33
N ASN A 99 8.77 -24.26 -25.64
CA ASN A 99 9.68 -25.38 -25.52
C ASN A 99 10.16 -25.70 -26.94
N VAL A 100 11.42 -25.39 -27.27
CA VAL A 100 12.18 -26.04 -28.36
C VAL A 100 13.67 -26.03 -27.94
N GLU A 101 14.22 -27.24 -27.82
CA GLU A 101 15.64 -27.55 -27.61
C GLU A 101 16.51 -27.08 -28.79
N THR A 102 17.80 -26.79 -28.57
CA THR A 102 18.97 -27.56 -29.08
C THR A 102 20.29 -26.83 -28.80
N GLY A 103 21.25 -27.50 -28.13
CA GLY A 103 22.69 -27.47 -28.48
C GLY A 103 23.65 -26.50 -27.76
N PRO A 104 24.84 -26.93 -27.27
CA PRO A 104 25.75 -26.15 -26.41
C PRO A 104 27.06 -25.67 -27.10
N GLU A 105 27.91 -24.97 -26.31
CA GLU A 105 29.39 -24.73 -26.44
C GLU A 105 29.85 -23.28 -26.76
N PRO A 106 31.06 -22.86 -26.29
CA PRO A 106 31.24 -21.67 -25.46
C PRO A 106 32.23 -20.64 -26.03
N GLY A 107 32.31 -19.46 -25.42
CA GLY A 107 33.26 -18.42 -25.81
C GLY A 107 33.63 -17.50 -24.66
N VAL A 108 34.79 -17.75 -24.07
CA VAL A 108 35.51 -16.90 -23.10
C VAL A 108 35.93 -15.59 -23.77
N SER A 109 35.82 -14.46 -23.08
CA SER A 109 36.73 -13.32 -23.26
C SER A 109 36.75 -12.43 -22.01
N GLU A 110 37.91 -12.45 -21.36
CA GLU A 110 38.34 -11.53 -20.31
C GLU A 110 38.79 -10.19 -20.93
N HIS A 111 38.33 -9.04 -20.42
CA HIS A 111 39.22 -7.87 -20.26
C HIS A 111 38.68 -6.77 -19.32
N ASN A 112 39.33 -6.70 -18.16
CA ASN A 112 39.82 -5.58 -17.33
C ASN A 112 39.11 -4.20 -17.18
N PRO A 113 39.32 -3.57 -16.00
CA PRO A 113 38.44 -2.54 -15.44
C PRO A 113 38.91 -1.13 -15.78
N SER A 114 38.02 -0.29 -16.30
CA SER A 114 38.23 1.17 -16.33
C SER A 114 37.26 1.86 -15.39
N THR A 115 37.88 2.57 -14.46
CA THR A 115 37.31 3.43 -13.43
C THR A 115 36.71 4.67 -14.08
N GLU A 116 35.38 4.76 -14.11
CA GLU A 116 34.66 6.01 -14.30
C GLU A 116 33.60 6.18 -13.20
N PRO A 117 33.38 7.41 -12.68
CA PRO A 117 32.50 7.66 -11.54
C PRO A 117 31.06 7.32 -11.94
N PRO A 118 30.27 6.63 -11.09
CA PRO A 118 28.92 6.26 -11.47
C PRO A 118 28.07 7.52 -11.56
N ASN A 119 27.78 7.88 -12.80
CA ASN A 119 26.70 8.76 -13.21
C ASN A 119 25.44 8.41 -12.39
N VAL A 120 24.83 9.42 -11.77
CA VAL A 120 23.62 9.29 -10.96
C VAL A 120 22.44 8.98 -11.89
N ILE A 121 22.37 7.74 -12.36
CA ILE A 121 21.22 7.20 -13.05
C ILE A 121 20.23 6.80 -11.97
N GLN A 122 19.23 7.67 -11.78
CA GLN A 122 18.06 7.43 -10.96
C GLN A 122 17.30 6.22 -11.54
N SER A 123 17.67 5.02 -11.10
CA SER A 123 17.01 3.80 -11.53
C SER A 123 15.60 3.72 -10.92
N LYS A 124 14.61 3.45 -11.78
CA LYS A 124 13.17 3.32 -11.47
C LYS A 124 12.81 2.17 -10.50
N HIS A 125 13.82 1.44 -10.01
CA HIS A 125 13.72 0.39 -9.00
C HIS A 125 14.83 0.47 -7.94
N ALA A 126 15.42 1.66 -7.72
CA ALA A 126 16.49 1.82 -6.76
C ALA A 126 16.03 1.32 -5.38
N LYS A 127 16.44 0.11 -5.01
CA LYS A 127 16.36 -0.38 -3.63
C LYS A 127 16.95 0.74 -2.77
N PRO A 128 16.21 1.31 -1.83
CA PRO A 128 16.76 2.42 -1.09
C PRO A 128 18.00 1.94 -0.34
N TYR A 129 19.07 2.73 -0.48
CA TYR A 129 20.34 2.46 0.15
C TYR A 129 20.20 2.63 1.67
N GLY A 130 20.01 1.52 2.38
CA GLY A 130 20.13 1.47 3.85
C GLY A 130 18.88 1.00 4.61
N PRO A 131 18.98 0.96 5.95
CA PRO A 131 17.89 0.52 6.82
C PRO A 131 16.69 1.47 6.74
N SER A 132 15.51 0.94 7.03
CA SER A 132 14.27 1.72 7.20
C SER A 132 13.97 1.88 8.68
N ALA A 133 13.59 3.09 9.08
CA ALA A 133 13.01 3.35 10.37
C ALA A 133 11.48 3.20 10.29
N TYR A 134 10.88 2.70 11.36
CA TYR A 134 9.43 2.48 11.41
C TYR A 134 8.80 3.28 12.54
N VAL A 135 7.68 3.93 12.25
CA VAL A 135 6.83 4.66 13.20
C VAL A 135 5.40 4.18 12.99
N CYS A 136 4.55 4.20 14.01
CA CYS A 136 3.13 3.87 13.81
C CYS A 136 2.52 4.81 12.76
N ALA A 137 1.79 4.23 11.80
CA ALA A 137 1.17 4.98 10.70
C ALA A 137 -0.07 5.72 11.22
N ARG A 138 0.16 6.78 12.01
CA ARG A 138 -0.87 7.62 12.61
C ARG A 138 -0.54 9.09 12.39
N GLN A 139 -1.52 9.87 11.93
CA GLN A 139 -1.31 11.27 11.58
C GLN A 139 -0.93 12.13 12.80
N ASP A 140 -1.59 11.92 13.93
CA ASP A 140 -1.35 12.63 15.17
C ASP A 140 0.08 12.39 15.71
N LEU A 141 0.53 11.14 15.74
CA LEU A 141 1.88 10.77 16.17
C LEU A 141 2.95 11.37 15.25
N ILE A 142 2.76 11.30 13.94
CA ILE A 142 3.71 11.88 12.98
C ILE A 142 3.73 13.42 13.12
N SER A 143 2.58 14.05 13.37
CA SER A 143 2.50 15.48 13.67
C SER A 143 3.24 15.84 14.97
N ALA A 144 3.19 14.96 15.98
CA ALA A 144 3.79 15.18 17.28
C ALA A 144 5.32 15.24 17.22
N ILE A 145 5.97 14.61 16.23
CA ILE A 145 7.43 14.61 16.07
C ILE A 145 8.00 16.04 15.93
N ASN A 146 7.23 16.96 15.33
CA ASN A 146 7.61 18.36 15.17
C ASN A 146 7.12 19.28 16.29
N LYS A 147 6.18 18.83 17.12
CA LYS A 147 5.62 19.64 18.18
C LYS A 147 6.53 19.63 19.41
N THR A 148 7.05 20.79 19.78
CA THR A 148 7.79 20.96 21.05
C THR A 148 6.86 20.63 22.22
N GLY A 149 7.36 19.90 23.22
CA GLY A 149 6.57 19.51 24.40
C GLY A 149 5.62 18.31 24.21
N SER A 150 5.53 17.72 23.01
CA SER A 150 4.65 16.56 22.73
C SER A 150 5.10 15.22 23.32
N GLY A 151 6.25 15.18 24.00
CA GLY A 151 6.95 13.93 24.36
C GLY A 151 7.68 13.24 23.19
N TYR A 152 7.29 13.54 21.94
CA TYR A 152 7.91 13.04 20.71
C TYR A 152 8.73 14.09 19.95
N GLY A 153 8.85 15.30 20.51
CA GLY A 153 9.63 16.37 19.91
C GLY A 153 11.06 15.92 19.56
N GLN A 154 11.50 16.20 18.33
CA GLN A 154 12.83 15.82 17.81
C GLN A 154 13.08 14.30 17.76
N HIS A 155 12.04 13.47 17.88
CA HIS A 155 12.19 12.01 17.81
C HIS A 155 12.68 11.53 16.44
N SER A 156 12.53 12.34 15.40
CA SER A 156 13.15 12.13 14.07
C SER A 156 14.66 11.85 14.15
N ARG A 157 15.37 12.46 15.11
CA ARG A 157 16.81 12.24 15.35
C ARG A 157 17.13 10.85 15.91
N ARG A 158 16.13 10.17 16.48
CA ARG A 158 16.25 8.87 17.18
C ARG A 158 15.62 7.71 16.41
N LEU A 159 15.06 7.96 15.23
CA LEU A 159 14.42 6.93 14.39
C LEU A 159 15.36 5.75 14.05
N PHE A 160 16.67 5.97 14.02
CA PHE A 160 17.67 4.90 13.84
C PHE A 160 18.36 4.44 15.13
N GLY A 161 17.76 4.66 16.31
CA GLY A 161 18.39 4.33 17.60
C GLY A 161 18.79 2.86 17.81
N GLY A 162 18.29 1.93 17.00
CA GLY A 162 18.69 0.51 17.01
C GLY A 162 19.59 0.08 15.84
N CYS A 163 20.06 1.02 15.02
CA CYS A 163 20.91 0.75 13.86
C CYS A 163 22.39 1.07 14.15
N SER A 164 23.29 0.75 13.21
CA SER A 164 24.72 1.07 13.33
C SER A 164 24.98 2.55 13.62
N SER A 165 26.10 2.84 14.30
CA SER A 165 26.51 4.20 14.70
C SER A 165 26.53 5.23 13.54
N ARG A 166 26.84 4.78 12.32
CA ARG A 166 26.73 5.58 11.08
C ARG A 166 25.35 6.17 10.89
N PHE A 167 24.30 5.35 10.96
CA PHE A 167 22.93 5.77 10.68
C PHE A 167 22.36 6.63 11.81
N VAL A 168 22.76 6.38 13.05
CA VAL A 168 22.44 7.24 14.19
C VAL A 168 22.99 8.66 13.98
N ARG A 169 24.25 8.79 13.55
CA ARG A 169 24.86 10.10 13.26
C ARG A 169 24.18 10.82 12.09
N LEU A 170 23.77 10.10 11.06
CA LEU A 170 23.05 10.67 9.92
C LEU A 170 21.64 11.12 10.33
N ALA A 171 20.91 10.31 11.10
CA ALA A 171 19.60 10.65 11.63
C ALA A 171 19.63 11.93 12.50
N GLY A 172 20.66 12.08 13.33
CA GLY A 172 20.84 13.27 14.16
C GLY A 172 21.01 14.58 13.37
N LYS A 173 21.46 14.49 12.11
CA LYS A 173 21.62 15.64 11.19
C LYS A 173 20.51 15.74 10.14
N ALA A 174 19.61 14.77 10.12
CA ALA A 174 18.62 14.65 9.07
C ALA A 174 17.51 15.69 9.26
N VAL A 175 17.14 16.33 8.17
CA VAL A 175 16.01 17.24 8.14
C VAL A 175 14.73 16.42 8.15
N TRP A 176 13.88 16.74 9.12
CA TRP A 176 12.51 16.29 9.15
C TRP A 176 11.62 17.46 8.73
N ARG A 177 10.69 17.20 7.82
CA ARG A 177 9.81 18.23 7.27
C ARG A 177 8.71 18.61 8.26
N GLU A 178 8.36 19.88 8.34
CA GLU A 178 7.35 20.37 9.30
C GLU A 178 5.96 19.78 9.04
N ASP A 179 5.55 19.70 7.78
CA ASP A 179 4.28 19.20 7.28
C ASP A 179 4.31 17.71 6.87
N MET A 180 5.24 16.91 7.40
CA MET A 180 5.43 15.50 7.01
C MET A 180 4.15 14.67 7.12
N ASN A 181 3.32 14.94 8.13
CA ASN A 181 2.03 14.27 8.31
C ASN A 181 1.05 14.58 7.17
N SER A 182 0.92 15.86 6.78
CA SER A 182 0.05 16.27 5.67
C SER A 182 0.55 15.73 4.33
N VAL A 183 1.87 15.73 4.12
CA VAL A 183 2.48 15.16 2.89
C VAL A 183 2.16 13.68 2.75
N ILE A 184 2.26 12.90 3.84
CA ILE A 184 1.91 11.49 3.84
C ILE A 184 0.42 11.31 3.51
N LEU A 185 -0.44 12.08 4.18
CA LEU A 185 -1.89 12.05 3.94
C LEU A 185 -2.22 12.33 2.47
N ASP A 186 -1.66 13.39 1.91
CA ASP A 186 -1.92 13.81 0.53
C ASP A 186 -1.44 12.75 -0.46
N ARG A 187 -0.27 12.12 -0.23
CA ARG A 187 0.23 11.03 -1.07
C ARG A 187 -0.66 9.80 -1.03
N MET A 188 -1.08 9.38 0.16
CA MET A 188 -2.01 8.25 0.31
C MET A 188 -3.33 8.50 -0.40
N ARG A 189 -3.90 9.71 -0.28
CA ARG A 189 -5.11 10.11 -1.00
C ARG A 189 -4.91 10.11 -2.51
N GLN A 190 -3.81 10.68 -3.00
CA GLN A 190 -3.49 10.72 -4.43
C GLN A 190 -3.36 9.32 -5.05
N GLU A 191 -2.72 8.39 -4.35
CA GLU A 191 -2.62 7.00 -4.81
C GLU A 191 -3.99 6.32 -4.91
N ILE A 192 -4.86 6.54 -3.92
CA ILE A 192 -6.22 6.00 -3.94
C ILE A 192 -7.05 6.62 -5.08
N VAL A 193 -6.94 7.94 -5.30
CA VAL A 193 -7.59 8.62 -6.43
C VAL A 193 -7.14 8.01 -7.76
N LYS A 194 -5.84 7.82 -7.95
CA LYS A 194 -5.28 7.18 -9.15
C LYS A 194 -5.83 5.77 -9.35
N ASP A 195 -5.87 4.96 -8.30
CA ASP A 195 -6.38 3.59 -8.37
C ASP A 195 -7.88 3.55 -8.68
N LEU A 196 -8.68 4.44 -8.10
CA LEU A 196 -10.12 4.54 -8.37
C LEU A 196 -10.39 4.92 -9.83
N ILE A 197 -9.70 5.95 -10.34
CA ILE A 197 -9.81 6.38 -11.75
C ILE A 197 -9.38 5.24 -12.68
N TYR A 198 -8.25 4.58 -12.39
CA TYR A 198 -7.75 3.46 -13.17
C TYR A 198 -8.74 2.29 -13.23
N LEU A 199 -9.28 1.87 -12.08
CA LEU A 199 -10.27 0.80 -12.03
C LEU A 199 -11.58 1.19 -12.71
N SER A 200 -11.99 2.45 -12.63
CA SER A 200 -13.16 2.98 -13.33
C SER A 200 -12.98 2.91 -14.85
N ARG A 201 -11.80 3.29 -15.34
CA ARG A 201 -11.42 3.16 -16.75
C ARG A 201 -11.51 1.71 -17.23
N LEU A 202 -10.96 0.76 -16.47
CA LEU A 202 -11.08 -0.67 -16.81
C LEU A 202 -12.52 -1.18 -16.82
N CYS A 203 -13.41 -0.61 -15.99
CA CYS A 203 -14.82 -1.00 -16.02
C CYS A 203 -15.53 -0.51 -17.29
N THR A 204 -15.12 0.63 -17.83
CA THR A 204 -15.73 1.25 -19.02
C THR A 204 -15.13 0.73 -20.33
N GLU A 205 -13.81 0.61 -20.42
CA GLU A 205 -13.12 0.17 -21.64
C GLU A 205 -13.18 -1.37 -21.81
N ASP A 206 -12.87 -2.12 -20.75
CA ASP A 206 -12.73 -3.57 -20.83
C ASP A 206 -14.00 -4.33 -20.38
N SER A 207 -15.11 -3.62 -20.16
CA SER A 207 -16.37 -4.16 -19.64
C SER A 207 -16.18 -5.01 -18.37
N ARG A 208 -15.24 -4.62 -17.50
CA ARG A 208 -14.96 -5.32 -16.23
C ARG A 208 -15.89 -4.84 -15.13
N HIS A 209 -16.11 -5.70 -14.14
CA HIS A 209 -16.99 -5.41 -13.00
C HIS A 209 -16.18 -5.30 -11.69
N TYR A 210 -15.17 -4.42 -11.66
CA TYR A 210 -14.38 -4.17 -10.45
C TYR A 210 -15.06 -3.18 -9.51
N ILE A 211 -15.80 -2.23 -10.07
CA ILE A 211 -16.61 -1.26 -9.36
C ILE A 211 -18.04 -1.46 -9.84
N VAL A 212 -18.95 -1.81 -8.93
CA VAL A 212 -20.35 -2.09 -9.26
C VAL A 212 -21.24 -1.09 -8.54
N LYS A 213 -22.01 -0.29 -9.29
CA LYS A 213 -23.02 0.64 -8.72
C LYS A 213 -24.08 -0.15 -7.96
N CYS A 214 -24.47 0.33 -6.80
CA CYS A 214 -25.57 -0.19 -5.98
C CYS A 214 -26.65 0.88 -5.89
N HIS A 215 -27.91 0.54 -6.17
CA HIS A 215 -29.03 1.49 -6.09
C HIS A 215 -29.58 1.67 -4.67
N GLY A 216 -29.12 0.84 -3.74
CA GLY A 216 -29.51 0.88 -2.34
C GLY A 216 -28.67 -0.09 -1.51
N TRP A 217 -28.90 -0.09 -0.20
CA TRP A 217 -28.21 -1.00 0.71
C TRP A 217 -28.62 -2.46 0.51
N ASP A 218 -29.81 -2.74 -0.02
CA ASP A 218 -30.24 -4.12 -0.32
C ASP A 218 -29.47 -4.75 -1.49
N ASP A 219 -29.01 -3.94 -2.45
CA ASP A 219 -28.15 -4.40 -3.56
C ASP A 219 -26.80 -4.94 -3.05
N VAL A 220 -26.29 -4.38 -1.95
CA VAL A 220 -25.01 -4.76 -1.34
C VAL A 220 -25.03 -6.23 -0.92
N ARG A 221 -26.20 -6.74 -0.49
CA ARG A 221 -26.34 -8.13 -0.02
C ARG A 221 -26.11 -9.17 -1.12
N HIS A 222 -26.44 -8.79 -2.36
CA HIS A 222 -26.41 -9.67 -3.53
C HIS A 222 -25.11 -9.57 -4.32
N LYS A 223 -24.31 -8.52 -4.08
CA LYS A 223 -23.05 -8.24 -4.77
C LYS A 223 -21.86 -8.77 -3.95
N ARG A 224 -20.83 -9.26 -4.66
CA ARG A 224 -19.80 -10.17 -4.11
C ARG A 224 -18.90 -9.56 -3.02
N GLN A 225 -18.33 -10.44 -2.19
CA GLN A 225 -17.35 -10.16 -1.12
C GLN A 225 -16.27 -9.12 -1.51
N GLY A 226 -16.20 -8.01 -0.77
CA GLY A 226 -15.26 -6.92 -1.01
C GLY A 226 -15.40 -5.79 0.01
N ALA A 227 -15.44 -4.54 -0.45
CA ALA A 227 -15.68 -3.36 0.38
C ALA A 227 -16.68 -2.43 -0.32
N VAL A 228 -17.45 -1.67 0.46
CA VAL A 228 -18.41 -0.68 -0.04
C VAL A 228 -17.76 0.70 -0.05
N LEU A 229 -17.92 1.43 -1.13
CA LEU A 229 -17.58 2.84 -1.25
C LEU A 229 -18.86 3.65 -1.16
N TRP A 230 -18.90 4.56 -0.20
CA TRP A 230 -19.99 5.51 -0.04
C TRP A 230 -19.53 6.90 -0.47
N PHE A 231 -20.31 7.52 -1.34
CA PHE A 231 -20.18 8.88 -1.82
C PHE A 231 -21.42 9.67 -1.43
N GLU A 232 -21.23 10.93 -1.05
CA GLU A 232 -22.31 11.87 -0.79
C GLU A 232 -22.98 12.32 -2.10
N GLY A 233 -24.29 12.52 -2.10
CA GLY A 233 -25.03 13.10 -3.23
C GLY A 233 -25.32 12.12 -4.37
N GLY A 234 -26.09 11.06 -4.08
CA GLY A 234 -26.79 10.29 -5.11
C GLY A 234 -27.97 11.09 -5.67
N SER A 235 -28.53 10.64 -6.78
CA SER A 235 -29.78 11.22 -7.30
C SER A 235 -30.90 11.09 -6.25
N GLU A 236 -31.93 11.95 -6.26
CA GLU A 236 -33.08 11.87 -5.33
C GLU A 236 -33.79 10.50 -5.35
N HIS A 237 -33.50 9.68 -6.37
CA HIS A 237 -33.99 8.30 -6.53
C HIS A 237 -33.11 7.23 -5.88
N ASP A 238 -31.91 7.55 -5.39
CA ASP A 238 -31.02 6.59 -4.72
C ASP A 238 -31.38 6.46 -3.23
N ASP A 239 -31.97 5.34 -2.85
CA ASP A 239 -32.40 5.02 -1.48
C ASP A 239 -31.25 5.04 -0.47
N ALA A 240 -30.01 4.82 -0.93
CA ALA A 240 -28.79 4.89 -0.13
C ALA A 240 -28.51 6.29 0.45
N THR A 241 -29.09 7.34 -0.16
CA THR A 241 -28.97 8.74 0.28
C THR A 241 -30.08 9.17 1.25
N LYS A 242 -31.13 8.34 1.42
CA LYS A 242 -32.23 8.62 2.38
C LYS A 242 -31.87 8.28 3.82
N SER A 243 -30.82 7.49 4.05
CA SER A 243 -30.28 7.30 5.40
C SER A 243 -29.63 8.62 5.85
N GLU A 244 -30.31 9.36 6.73
CA GLU A 244 -29.84 10.62 7.37
C GLU A 244 -28.48 10.50 8.09
N ILE A 245 -27.89 9.30 8.14
CA ILE A 245 -26.69 8.98 8.92
C ILE A 245 -25.55 8.69 7.95
N GLN A 246 -24.67 9.68 7.78
CA GLN A 246 -23.39 9.52 7.10
C GLN A 246 -22.57 8.39 7.76
N PRO A 247 -22.01 7.43 6.99
CA PRO A 247 -21.20 6.37 7.57
C PRO A 247 -19.98 6.93 8.32
N GLY A 248 -19.82 6.51 9.57
CA GLY A 248 -18.69 6.88 10.41
C GLY A 248 -17.35 6.32 9.91
N PRO A 249 -16.23 6.71 10.55
CA PRO A 249 -14.89 6.41 10.06
C PRO A 249 -14.52 4.95 10.04
N LEU A 250 -15.18 4.09 10.83
CA LEU A 250 -14.96 2.63 10.88
C LEU A 250 -16.24 1.84 10.58
N ALA A 251 -17.13 2.40 9.77
CA ALA A 251 -18.43 1.80 9.48
C ALA A 251 -18.30 0.42 8.80
N THR A 252 -19.18 -0.50 9.21
CA THR A 252 -19.36 -1.81 8.60
C THR A 252 -20.83 -2.02 8.28
N TYR A 253 -21.10 -2.80 7.24
CA TYR A 253 -22.43 -3.23 6.85
C TYR A 253 -22.52 -4.75 6.97
N ASP A 254 -23.49 -5.23 7.75
CA ASP A 254 -23.70 -6.65 7.98
C ASP A 254 -24.62 -7.25 6.92
N ILE A 255 -24.12 -8.31 6.26
CA ILE A 255 -24.85 -9.09 5.28
C ILE A 255 -25.29 -10.40 5.95
N HIS A 256 -26.60 -10.56 6.12
CA HIS A 256 -27.19 -11.78 6.69
C HIS A 256 -27.62 -12.73 5.57
N ASN A 257 -26.96 -13.88 5.45
CA ASN A 257 -27.25 -14.90 4.44
C ASN A 257 -27.43 -16.27 5.10
N ALA A 258 -28.63 -16.87 4.99
CA ALA A 258 -28.93 -18.28 5.28
C ALA A 258 -28.23 -18.87 6.52
N GLY A 259 -28.21 -18.12 7.64
CA GLY A 259 -27.62 -18.55 8.92
C GLY A 259 -26.20 -18.07 9.22
N ALA A 260 -25.56 -17.33 8.32
CA ALA A 260 -24.26 -16.70 8.55
C ALA A 260 -24.32 -15.18 8.34
N THR A 261 -23.71 -14.43 9.26
CA THR A 261 -23.53 -12.98 9.14
C THR A 261 -22.11 -12.69 8.64
N THR A 262 -21.99 -11.92 7.56
CA THR A 262 -20.71 -11.46 7.03
C THR A 262 -20.68 -9.94 7.00
N SER A 263 -19.74 -9.34 7.72
CA SER A 263 -19.59 -7.88 7.74
C SER A 263 -18.66 -7.41 6.62
N VAL A 264 -19.07 -6.34 5.94
CA VAL A 264 -18.30 -5.68 4.88
C VAL A 264 -17.94 -4.26 5.33
N VAL A 265 -16.71 -3.83 5.08
CA VAL A 265 -16.29 -2.46 5.43
C VAL A 265 -16.92 -1.44 4.49
N VAL A 266 -17.39 -0.33 5.05
CA VAL A 266 -17.92 0.82 4.34
C VAL A 266 -16.92 1.97 4.44
N HIS A 267 -16.39 2.40 3.31
CA HIS A 267 -15.49 3.53 3.21
C HIS A 267 -16.26 4.79 2.82
N ASN A 268 -16.31 5.76 3.73
CA ASN A 268 -16.81 7.11 3.46
C ASN A 268 -15.75 7.89 2.66
N ILE A 269 -15.93 7.95 1.34
CA ILE A 269 -14.94 8.53 0.42
C ILE A 269 -14.78 10.05 0.61
N PRO A 270 -15.85 10.86 0.74
CA PRO A 270 -15.73 12.29 1.06
C PRO A 270 -14.87 12.57 2.29
N MET A 271 -15.06 11.79 3.36
CA MET A 271 -14.29 11.93 4.59
C MET A 271 -12.83 11.50 4.42
N LEU A 272 -12.58 10.35 3.78
CA LEU A 272 -11.23 9.82 3.61
C LEU A 272 -10.38 10.67 2.64
N LEU A 273 -10.93 11.01 1.48
CA LEU A 273 -10.19 11.71 0.42
C LEU A 273 -10.26 13.23 0.53
N GLY A 274 -11.28 13.77 1.22
CA GLY A 274 -11.58 15.19 1.25
C GLY A 274 -12.33 15.65 0.00
N ALA A 275 -12.95 16.83 0.07
CA ALA A 275 -13.84 17.36 -0.97
C ALA A 275 -13.18 17.45 -2.36
N LYS A 276 -11.97 18.00 -2.44
CA LYS A 276 -11.23 18.19 -3.70
C LYS A 276 -10.98 16.87 -4.44
N ASN A 277 -10.39 15.89 -3.73
CA ASN A 277 -10.05 14.60 -4.32
C ASN A 277 -11.31 13.77 -4.65
N THR A 278 -12.36 13.91 -3.84
CA THR A 278 -13.64 13.24 -4.09
C THR A 278 -14.32 13.78 -5.34
N ALA A 279 -14.33 15.10 -5.52
CA ALA A 279 -14.82 15.74 -6.73
C ALA A 279 -14.02 15.30 -7.96
N GLU A 280 -12.69 15.24 -7.85
CA GLU A 280 -11.82 14.75 -8.93
C GLU A 280 -12.14 13.30 -9.32
N VAL A 281 -12.37 12.41 -8.35
CA VAL A 281 -12.77 11.03 -8.64
C VAL A 281 -14.12 11.01 -9.37
N LYS A 282 -15.13 11.75 -8.89
CA LYS A 282 -16.46 11.80 -9.54
C LYS A 282 -16.39 12.35 -10.96
N GLU A 283 -15.59 13.40 -11.19
CA GLU A 283 -15.44 14.02 -12.51
C GLU A 283 -14.71 13.11 -13.50
N LYS A 284 -13.61 12.47 -13.08
CA LYS A 284 -12.74 11.70 -13.98
C LYS A 284 -13.13 10.23 -14.13
N SER A 285 -14.02 9.71 -13.27
CA SER A 285 -14.37 8.30 -13.23
C SER A 285 -15.81 8.10 -13.72
N ALA A 286 -15.97 7.80 -15.01
CA ALA A 286 -17.30 7.58 -15.59
C ALA A 286 -18.15 6.53 -14.85
N ALA A 287 -17.52 5.46 -14.32
CA ALA A 287 -18.24 4.43 -13.55
C ALA A 287 -18.68 4.87 -12.14
N LEU A 288 -18.11 5.96 -11.60
CA LEU A 288 -18.39 6.48 -10.24
C LEU A 288 -19.11 7.83 -10.25
N GLY A 289 -19.14 8.52 -11.39
CA GLY A 289 -19.66 9.89 -11.50
C GLY A 289 -21.15 10.00 -11.21
N ASP A 290 -21.93 8.98 -11.60
CA ASP A 290 -23.36 8.90 -11.36
C ASP A 290 -23.68 7.81 -10.33
N GLY A 291 -23.72 8.17 -9.04
CA GLY A 291 -24.15 7.30 -7.94
C GLY A 291 -23.56 7.67 -6.58
N SER A 292 -24.17 7.13 -5.52
CA SER A 292 -23.75 7.31 -4.12
C SER A 292 -23.16 6.06 -3.49
N LEU A 293 -23.45 4.87 -4.01
CA LEU A 293 -23.03 3.61 -3.40
C LEU A 293 -22.42 2.67 -4.43
N PHE A 294 -21.23 2.17 -4.14
CA PHE A 294 -20.52 1.25 -5.03
C PHE A 294 -19.89 0.12 -4.25
N MET A 295 -19.80 -1.06 -4.87
CA MET A 295 -19.09 -2.20 -4.32
C MET A 295 -17.81 -2.47 -5.10
N LEU A 296 -16.69 -2.59 -4.38
CA LEU A 296 -15.43 -3.08 -4.92
C LEU A 296 -15.45 -4.60 -4.99
N ALA A 297 -15.26 -5.15 -6.17
CA ALA A 297 -15.32 -6.59 -6.41
C ALA A 297 -14.05 -7.15 -7.07
N GLY A 298 -13.68 -8.36 -6.66
CA GLY A 298 -12.63 -9.14 -7.28
C GLY A 298 -11.22 -8.89 -6.75
N ARG A 299 -10.27 -9.69 -7.21
CA ARG A 299 -8.89 -9.67 -6.69
C ARG A 299 -8.11 -8.41 -7.10
N ARG A 300 -8.49 -7.77 -8.20
CA ARG A 300 -7.81 -6.57 -8.71
C ARG A 300 -8.02 -5.37 -7.78
N THR A 301 -9.12 -5.34 -7.02
CA THR A 301 -9.41 -4.27 -6.05
C THR A 301 -8.76 -4.47 -4.68
N THR A 302 -8.09 -5.61 -4.44
CA THR A 302 -7.49 -5.91 -3.13
C THR A 302 -6.45 -4.87 -2.71
N ASN A 303 -5.62 -4.38 -3.64
CA ASN A 303 -4.63 -3.34 -3.33
C ASN A 303 -5.30 -2.03 -2.91
N LEU A 304 -6.30 -1.58 -3.67
CA LEU A 304 -7.11 -0.40 -3.34
C LEU A 304 -7.76 -0.54 -1.95
N GLN A 305 -8.37 -1.69 -1.65
CA GLN A 305 -8.99 -1.95 -0.33
C GLN A 305 -7.96 -1.85 0.81
N VAL A 306 -6.76 -2.39 0.61
CA VAL A 306 -5.65 -2.31 1.57
C VAL A 306 -5.19 -0.86 1.75
N LYS A 307 -5.11 -0.06 0.69
CA LYS A 307 -4.77 1.38 0.74
C LYS A 307 -5.83 2.21 1.44
N LEU A 308 -7.12 1.99 1.13
CA LEU A 308 -8.24 2.65 1.80
C LEU A 308 -8.22 2.38 3.31
N TRP A 309 -8.01 1.11 3.69
CA TRP A 309 -7.91 0.76 5.09
C TRP A 309 -6.68 1.37 5.78
N ARG A 310 -5.53 1.43 5.09
CA ARG A 310 -4.33 2.10 5.61
C ARG A 310 -4.58 3.59 5.84
N LEU A 311 -5.26 4.27 4.91
CA LEU A 311 -5.62 5.69 5.03
C LEU A 311 -6.58 5.93 6.20
N GLN A 312 -7.59 5.07 6.34
CA GLN A 312 -8.54 5.11 7.44
C GLN A 312 -7.85 4.96 8.80
N GLY A 313 -6.92 4.00 8.93
CA GLY A 313 -6.11 3.86 10.14
C GLY A 313 -5.15 5.02 10.39
N TYR A 314 -4.65 5.66 9.32
CA TYR A 314 -3.78 6.83 9.41
C TYR A 314 -4.51 8.06 10.00
N MET A 315 -5.76 8.27 9.58
CA MET A 315 -6.60 9.39 10.00
C MET A 315 -7.39 9.13 11.29
N ALA A 316 -7.32 7.92 11.85
CA ALA A 316 -8.15 7.58 13.00
C ALA A 316 -7.77 8.40 14.25
N GLU A 317 -8.75 9.10 14.80
CA GLU A 317 -8.68 9.77 16.09
C GLU A 317 -9.18 8.80 17.17
N TYR A 318 -8.42 8.66 18.26
CA TYR A 318 -8.71 7.76 19.39
C TYR A 318 -8.52 8.50 20.71
#